data_AF-A0A8J2ZR65-F1
#
_entry.id   AF-A0A8J2ZR65-F1
#
_cell.length_a   1.000
_cell.length_b   1.000
_cell.length_c   1.000
_cell.angle_alpha   90.00
_cell.angle_beta   90.00
_cell.angle_gamma   90.00
#
_symmetry.space_group_name_H-M   'P 1'
#
loop_
_entity.id
_entity.type
_entity.pdbx_description
1 polymer ?
#
loop_
_entity_poly.entity_id
_entity_poly.type
_entity_poly.pdbx_seq_one_letter_code
_entity_poly.pdbx_strand_id
1 'polypeptide(L)' 'MERNYQPNPDDRSDNVEKLQNMVQNTIENIEKAEATLEYASGEEREQILAKNRRREEALEGFRQEIKEEYQHQKKNNKEE' A
#
# COMPACT_ATOMS: atom_id res chain seq x y z
N MET A 1 -9.30 -1.73 -13.92
CA MET A 1 -9.56 -0.43 -13.25
C MET A 1 -8.32 -0.08 -12.47
N GLU A 2 -7.39 0.65 -13.08
CA GLU A 2 -6.33 1.35 -12.33
C GLU A 2 -7.02 2.44 -11.52
N ARG A 3 -7.04 2.30 -10.20
CA ARG A 3 -7.40 3.43 -9.34
C ARG A 3 -6.22 4.38 -9.38
N ASN A 4 -6.24 5.32 -10.32
CA ASN A 4 -5.40 6.51 -10.29
C ASN A 4 -5.78 7.32 -9.06
N TYR A 5 -5.16 6.97 -7.94
CA TYR A 5 -5.11 7.83 -6.77
C TYR A 5 -4.07 8.90 -7.09
N GLN A 6 -4.46 9.90 -7.89
CA GLN A 6 -3.62 11.09 -8.02
C GLN A 6 -3.74 11.86 -6.70
N PRO A 7 -2.63 12.05 -5.96
CA PRO A 7 -2.64 12.83 -4.74
C PRO A 7 -3.03 14.27 -5.08
N ASN A 8 -4.00 14.82 -4.33
CA ASN A 8 -4.31 16.25 -4.43
C ASN A 8 -3.15 17.03 -3.80
N PRO A 9 -2.58 18.03 -4.49
CA PRO A 9 -1.39 18.75 -4.02
C PRO A 9 -1.65 19.72 -2.87
N ASP A 10 -2.91 20.15 -2.66
CA ASP A 10 -3.24 21.24 -1.73
C ASP A 10 -3.30 20.83 -0.25
N ASP A 11 -3.46 19.54 0.08
CA ASP A 11 -3.41 19.05 1.46
C ASP A 11 -2.69 17.71 1.54
N ARG A 12 -1.37 17.73 1.44
CA ARG A 12 -0.54 16.53 1.47
C ARG A 12 -0.62 15.73 2.78
N SER A 13 -1.25 16.29 3.82
CA SER A 13 -1.55 15.58 5.07
C SER A 13 -2.50 14.41 4.84
N ASP A 14 -3.48 14.58 3.95
CA ASP A 14 -4.49 13.57 3.66
C ASP A 14 -3.89 12.35 2.94
N ASN A 15 -2.86 12.57 2.11
CA ASN A 15 -2.20 11.54 1.32
C ASN A 15 -1.49 10.52 2.22
N VAL A 16 -0.87 10.96 3.32
CA VAL A 16 -0.25 10.05 4.30
C VAL A 16 -1.31 9.15 4.95
N GLU A 17 -2.44 9.72 5.38
CA GLU A 17 -3.53 8.96 5.99
C GLU A 17 -4.16 7.95 5.00
N LYS A 18 -4.36 8.37 3.74
CA LYS A 18 -4.85 7.49 2.67
C LYS A 18 -3.87 6.36 2.38
N LEU A 19 -2.57 6.65 2.30
CA LEU A 19 -1.54 5.62 2.08
C LEU A 19 -1.45 4.65 3.26
N GLN A 20 -1.55 5.13 4.49
CA GLN A 20 -1.61 4.27 5.68
C GLN A 20 -2.84 3.34 5.66
N ASN A 21 -4.01 3.86 5.30
CA ASN A 21 -5.21 3.04 5.11
C ASN A 21 -5.04 2.00 4.00
N MET A 22 -4.42 2.37 2.87
CA MET A 22 -4.14 1.43 1.78
C MET A 22 -3.14 0.34 2.20
N VAL A 23 -2.13 0.68 3.00
CA VAL A 23 -1.18 -0.27 3.59
C VAL A 23 -1.92 -1.26 4.49
N GLN A 24 -2.72 -0.77 5.45
CA GLN A 24 -3.47 -1.62 6.38
C GLN A 24 -4.42 -2.57 5.63
N ASN A 25 -5.20 -2.04 4.68
CA ASN A 25 -6.10 -2.84 3.85
C ASN A 25 -5.34 -3.90 3.03
N THR A 26 -4.15 -3.57 2.53
CA THR A 26 -3.34 -4.51 1.75
C THR A 26 -2.79 -5.63 2.62
N ILE A 27 -2.33 -5.32 3.84
CA ILE A 27 -1.87 -6.31 4.83
C ILE A 27 -3.01 -7.25 5.20
N GLU A 28 -4.18 -6.73 5.55
CA GLU A 28 -5.34 -7.59 5.85
C GLU A 28 -5.74 -8.49 4.68
N ASN A 29 -5.63 -7.99 3.45
CA ASN A 29 -5.92 -8.79 2.26
C ASN A 29 -4.89 -9.89 2.02
N ILE A 30 -3.61 -9.67 2.38
CA ILE A 30 -2.58 -10.71 2.35
C ILE A 30 -2.89 -11.76 3.40
N GLU A 31 -3.15 -11.37 4.65
CA GLU A 31 -3.46 -12.30 5.75
C GLU A 31 -4.71 -13.15 5.46
N LYS A 32 -5.79 -12.52 4.96
CA LYS A 32 -7.00 -13.25 4.53
C LYS A 32 -6.70 -14.22 3.41
N ALA A 33 -5.88 -13.82 2.43
CA ALA A 33 -5.48 -14.70 1.33
C ALA A 33 -4.57 -15.84 1.81
N GLU A 34 -3.69 -15.61 2.79
CA GLU A 34 -2.87 -16.65 3.40
C GLU A 34 -3.70 -17.66 4.18
N ALA A 35 -4.73 -17.22 4.90
CA ALA A 35 -5.68 -18.12 5.55
C ALA A 35 -6.39 -19.02 4.53
N THR A 36 -6.67 -18.52 3.32
CA THR A 36 -7.25 -19.36 2.24
C THR A 36 -6.24 -20.32 1.60
N LEU A 37 -4.93 -20.08 1.71
CA LEU A 37 -3.90 -20.99 1.17
C LEU A 37 -3.90 -22.36 1.85
N GLU A 38 -4.41 -22.46 3.08
CA GLU A 38 -4.57 -23.74 3.79
C GLU A 38 -5.53 -24.69 3.05
N TYR A 39 -6.55 -24.13 2.40
CA TYR A 39 -7.58 -24.90 1.70
C TYR A 39 -7.39 -24.92 0.17
N ALA A 40 -6.57 -24.02 -0.37
CA ALA A 40 -6.30 -23.91 -1.80
C ALA A 40 -5.26 -24.92 -2.28
N SER A 41 -5.43 -25.43 -3.50
CA SER A 41 -4.49 -26.37 -4.13
C SER A 41 -4.32 -26.10 -5.62
N GLY A 42 -3.25 -26.65 -6.21
CA GLY A 42 -2.96 -26.50 -7.65
C GLY A 42 -2.89 -25.04 -8.10
N GLU A 43 -3.59 -24.74 -9.19
CA GLU A 43 -3.60 -23.42 -9.82
C GLU A 43 -4.12 -22.31 -8.90
N GLU A 44 -5.14 -22.58 -8.08
CA GLU A 44 -5.69 -21.58 -7.16
C GLU A 44 -4.65 -21.11 -6.14
N ARG A 45 -3.85 -22.05 -5.61
CA ARG A 45 -2.76 -21.74 -4.68
C ARG A 45 -1.71 -20.85 -5.35
N GLU A 46 -1.30 -21.17 -6.57
CA GLU A 46 -0.32 -20.38 -7.32
C GLU A 46 -0.83 -18.97 -7.63
N GLN A 47 -2.10 -18.83 -8.00
CA GLN A 47 -2.73 -17.53 -8.24
C GLN A 47 -2.78 -16.67 -6.97
N ILE A 48 -3.09 -17.26 -5.81
CA ILE A 48 -3.10 -16.56 -4.53
C ILE A 48 -1.68 -16.07 -4.18
N LEU A 49 -0.68 -16.94 -4.29
CA LEU A 49 0.73 -16.57 -4.03
C LEU A 49 1.20 -15.46 -4.96
N ALA A 50 0.90 -15.56 -6.26
CA ALA A 50 1.27 -14.52 -7.23
C ALA A 50 0.57 -13.18 -6.95
N LYS A 51 -0.69 -13.19 -6.48
CA LYS A 51 -1.39 -11.98 -6.05
C LYS A 51 -0.76 -11.39 -4.79
N ASN A 52 -0.40 -12.22 -3.80
CA ASN A 52 0.26 -11.74 -2.57
C ASN A 52 1.62 -11.12 -2.88
N ARG A 53 2.43 -11.72 -3.75
CA ARG A 53 3.71 -11.15 -4.20
C ARG A 53 3.55 -9.74 -4.79
N ARG A 54 2.55 -9.53 -5.65
CA ARG A 54 2.27 -8.19 -6.20
C ARG A 54 1.79 -7.20 -5.13
N ARG A 55 1.09 -7.67 -4.10
CA ARG A 55 0.69 -6.82 -2.96
C ARG A 55 1.88 -6.42 -2.11
N GLU A 56 2.85 -7.31 -1.91
CA GLU A 56 4.11 -7.00 -1.23
C GLU A 56 4.91 -5.92 -1.98
N GLU A 57 5.02 -6.05 -3.30
CA GLU A 57 5.65 -5.03 -4.16
C GLU A 57 4.92 -3.67 -4.03
N ALA A 58 3.59 -3.67 -4.02
CA ALA A 58 2.79 -2.45 -3.82
C ALA A 58 3.00 -1.84 -2.42
N LEU A 59 3.11 -2.66 -1.37
CA LEU A 59 3.41 -2.19 -0.01
C LEU A 59 4.76 -1.49 0.07
N GLU A 60 5.77 -1.97 -0.65
CA GLU A 60 7.06 -1.29 -0.72
C GLU A 60 6.93 0.10 -1.36
N GLY A 61 6.17 0.21 -2.45
CA GLY A 61 5.85 1.49 -3.09
C GLY A 61 5.17 2.47 -2.12
N PHE A 62 4.11 2.03 -1.43
CA PHE A 62 3.41 2.88 -0.46
C PHE A 62 4.32 3.33 0.69
N ARG A 63 5.21 2.46 1.17
CA ARG A 63 6.17 2.81 2.23
C ARG A 63 7.17 3.87 1.78
N GLN A 64 7.63 3.80 0.53
CA GLN A 64 8.51 4.82 -0.05
C GLN A 64 7.78 6.15 -0.17
N GLU A 65 6.55 6.14 -0.69
CA GLU A 65 5.72 7.34 -0.86
C GLU A 65 5.43 8.02 0.48
N ILE A 66 5.01 7.27 1.50
CA ILE A 66 4.81 7.80 2.86
C ILE A 66 6.10 8.47 3.38
N LYS A 67 7.26 7.87 3.16
CA LYS A 67 8.54 8.42 3.61
C LYS A 67 8.84 9.74 2.89
N GLU A 68 8.61 9.83 1.59
CA GLU A 68 8.80 11.06 0.81
C GLU A 68 7.85 12.18 1.27
N GLU A 69 6.59 11.84 1.56
CA GLU A 69 5.61 12.76 2.13
C GLU A 69 6.08 13.35 3.47
N TYR A 70 6.57 12.51 4.40
CA TYR A 70 7.12 12.98 5.67
C TYR A 70 8.35 13.88 5.48
N GLN A 71 9.23 13.57 4.52
CA GLN A 71 10.41 14.42 4.25
C GLN A 71 10.00 15.78 3.70
N HIS A 72 8.96 15.83 2.86
CA HIS A 72 8.47 17.10 2.32
C HIS A 72 7.83 17.96 3.40
N GLN A 73 6.94 17.40 4.25
CA GLN A 73 6.38 18.14 5.39
C GLN A 73 7.48 18.70 6.31
N LYS A 74 8.52 17.89 6.60
CA LYS A 74 9.63 18.32 7.47
C LYS A 74 10.50 19.41 6.84
N LYS A 75 10.68 19.41 5.52
CA LYS A 75 11.41 20.48 4.82
C LYS A 75 10.63 21.78 4.83
N ASN A 76 9.33 21.74 4.52
CA ASN A 76 8.48 22.94 4.51
C ASN A 76 8.42 23.57 5.92
N ASN A 77 8.33 22.78 6.98
CA ASN A 77 8.34 23.28 8.37
C ASN A 77 9.71 23.83 8.86
N LYS A 78 10.79 23.71 8.07
CA LYS A 78 12.12 24.22 8.43
C LYS A 78 12.51 25.50 7.70
N GLU A 79 11.71 25.92 6.71
CA GLU A 79 11.94 27.14 5.93
C GLU A 79 11.07 28.33 6.37
N GLU A 80 10.21 28.14 7.39
CA GLU A 80 9.56 29.19 8.20
C GLU A 80 10.32 29.47 9.49
#